data_AF-A0A1V4V721-F1
#
_entry.id   AF-A0A1V4V721-F1
#
_cell.length_a   1.000
_cell.length_b   1.000
_cell.length_c   1.000
_cell.angle_alpha   90.00
_cell.angle_beta   90.00
_cell.angle_gamma   90.00
#
_symmetry.space_group_name_H-M   'P 1'
#
loop_
_entity.id
_entity.type
_entity.pdbx_description
1 polymer ?
#
loop_
_entity_poly.entity_id
_entity_poly.type
_entity_poly.pdbx_seq_one_letter_code
_entity_poly.pdbx_strand_id
1 'polypeptide(L)'
;MIVKLSPNVTSIVAVAEKVAEAGADALSMINTVLGMAIDIKKKRPVLGNVLGGLSGPAVKPVAVRVVWQVYQAVKLPIIGMGGITTAEDAIEFFLAGATAVAVGTANFINPRATMDVLKGIENYLHENGINEISELTGLAQKT
;
A
#
# COMPACT_ATOMS: atom_id res chain seq x y z
N MET A 1 -13.98 9.39 -8.83
CA MET A 1 -12.56 9.40 -9.19
C MET A 1 -11.70 8.94 -8.02
N ILE A 2 -10.78 8.00 -8.28
CA ILE A 2 -9.77 7.51 -7.31
C ILE A 2 -8.44 8.17 -7.65
N VAL A 3 -7.78 8.82 -6.68
CA VAL A 3 -6.47 9.47 -6.89
C VAL A 3 -5.35 8.63 -6.27
N LYS A 4 -4.30 8.35 -7.04
CA LYS A 4 -3.16 7.53 -6.58
C LYS A 4 -2.00 8.39 -6.09
N LEU A 5 -1.72 8.34 -4.79
CA LEU A 5 -0.74 9.21 -4.15
C LEU A 5 0.68 8.64 -4.23
N SER A 6 1.64 9.53 -4.48
CA SER A 6 3.07 9.25 -4.44
C SER A 6 3.60 9.34 -3.01
N PRO A 7 4.45 8.40 -2.55
CA PRO A 7 5.08 8.48 -1.23
C PRO A 7 6.24 9.48 -1.18
N ASN A 8 6.67 10.01 -2.33
CA ASN A 8 7.86 10.86 -2.47
C ASN A 8 7.54 12.33 -2.14
N VAL A 9 6.97 12.58 -0.97
CA VAL A 9 6.56 13.90 -0.49
C VAL A 9 6.93 14.08 0.97
N THR A 10 7.13 15.32 1.40
CA THR A 10 7.46 15.63 2.80
C THR A 10 6.28 15.33 3.73
N SER A 11 5.06 15.71 3.34
CA SER A 11 3.84 15.44 4.10
C SER A 11 2.81 14.78 3.20
N ILE A 12 2.57 13.48 3.42
CA ILE A 12 1.54 12.73 2.70
C ILE A 12 0.13 13.13 3.15
N VAL A 13 -0.02 13.52 4.42
CA VAL A 13 -1.28 13.98 5.01
C VAL A 13 -1.75 15.26 4.31
N ALA A 14 -0.88 16.26 4.19
CA ALA A 14 -1.25 17.52 3.54
C ALA A 14 -1.67 17.33 2.07
N VAL A 15 -1.02 16.40 1.36
CA VAL A 15 -1.42 16.04 -0.01
C VAL A 15 -2.79 15.36 -0.02
N ALA A 16 -3.02 14.40 0.87
CA ALA A 16 -4.28 13.67 0.95
C ALA A 16 -5.47 14.58 1.29
N GLU A 17 -5.30 15.50 2.24
CA GLU A 17 -6.32 16.50 2.61
C GLU A 17 -6.69 17.38 1.42
N LYS A 18 -5.69 17.91 0.69
CA LYS A 18 -5.93 18.75 -0.49
C LYS A 18 -6.61 17.98 -1.63
N VAL A 19 -6.27 16.71 -1.80
CA VAL A 19 -6.94 15.84 -2.78
C VAL A 19 -8.39 15.56 -2.37
N ALA A 20 -8.66 15.37 -1.08
CA ALA A 20 -10.02 15.20 -0.57
C ALA A 20 -10.86 16.48 -0.73
N GLU A 21 -10.30 17.65 -0.41
CA GLU A 21 -10.92 18.97 -0.62
C GLU A 21 -11.27 19.21 -2.10
N ALA A 22 -10.44 18.69 -3.02
CA ALA A 22 -10.68 18.78 -4.46
C ALA A 22 -11.77 17.83 -4.99
N GLY A 23 -12.42 17.04 -4.11
CA GLY A 23 -13.56 16.19 -4.45
C GLY A 23 -13.20 14.78 -4.94
N ALA A 24 -12.07 14.20 -4.49
CA ALA A 24 -11.80 12.79 -4.74
C ALA A 24 -12.80 11.88 -3.98
N ASP A 25 -13.22 10.77 -4.61
CA ASP A 25 -14.14 9.81 -3.99
C ASP A 25 -13.39 8.76 -3.16
N ALA A 26 -12.13 8.49 -3.51
CA ALA A 26 -11.27 7.55 -2.80
C ALA A 26 -9.79 7.87 -3.06
N LEU A 27 -8.93 7.34 -2.20
CA LEU A 27 -7.48 7.41 -2.36
C LEU A 27 -6.92 6.02 -2.62
N SER A 28 -5.85 5.94 -3.40
CA SER A 28 -5.03 4.73 -3.48
C SER A 28 -3.57 5.07 -3.18
N MET A 29 -2.89 4.24 -2.40
CA MET A 29 -1.51 4.52 -1.98
C MET A 29 -0.80 3.26 -1.51
N ILE A 30 0.50 3.11 -1.74
CA ILE A 30 1.41 4.10 -2.35
C ILE A 30 1.70 3.79 -3.84
N ASN A 31 2.13 4.80 -4.59
CA ASN A 31 2.97 4.56 -5.77
C ASN A 31 4.39 4.16 -5.35
N THR A 32 5.30 3.97 -6.30
CA THR A 32 6.67 3.55 -6.03
C THR A 32 7.48 4.61 -5.28
N VAL A 33 8.46 4.15 -4.48
CA VAL A 33 9.48 4.99 -3.86
C VAL A 33 10.60 5.22 -4.88
N LEU A 34 11.22 6.39 -4.94
CA LEU A 34 12.34 6.60 -5.86
C LEU A 34 13.58 5.83 -5.40
N GLY A 35 14.23 5.15 -6.34
CA GLY A 35 15.48 4.43 -6.12
C GLY A 35 16.37 4.43 -7.37
N MET A 36 17.57 3.88 -7.24
CA MET A 36 18.49 3.70 -8.36
C MET A 36 19.42 2.51 -8.12
N ALA A 37 20.03 2.01 -9.19
CA ALA A 37 21.10 1.03 -9.12
C ALA A 37 22.28 1.50 -10.00
N ILE A 38 23.50 1.27 -9.54
CA ILE A 38 24.74 1.63 -10.25
C ILE A 38 25.48 0.35 -10.62
N ASP A 39 25.82 0.20 -11.90
CA ASP A 39 26.71 -0.85 -12.36
C ASP A 39 28.15 -0.51 -11.97
N ILE A 40 28.72 -1.27 -11.03
CA ILE A 40 30.06 -1.01 -10.48
C ILE A 40 31.20 -1.19 -11.49
N LYS A 41 30.99 -1.99 -12.55
CA LYS A 41 31.99 -2.21 -13.60
C LYS A 41 31.95 -1.10 -14.62
N LYS A 42 30.74 -0.69 -15.03
CA LYS A 42 30.53 0.40 -16.00
C LYS A 42 30.60 1.79 -15.37
N LYS A 43 30.54 1.90 -14.03
CA LYS A 43 30.47 3.14 -13.26
C LYS A 43 29.35 4.07 -13.75
N ARG A 44 28.18 3.49 -14.08
CA ARG A 44 27.02 4.19 -14.66
C ARG A 44 25.72 3.65 -14.07
N PRO A 45 24.62 4.44 -14.10
CA PRO A 45 23.30 3.93 -13.73
C PRO A 45 22.91 2.70 -14.56
N VAL A 46 22.25 1.75 -13.91
CA VAL A 46 21.71 0.55 -14.57
C VAL A 46 20.50 0.88 -15.43
N LEU A 47 19.65 1.80 -14.96
CA LEU A 47 18.43 2.22 -15.64
C LEU A 47 18.71 3.38 -16.60
N GLY A 48 18.12 3.33 -17.80
CA GLY A 48 18.28 4.38 -18.82
C GLY A 48 17.71 5.74 -18.41
N ASN A 49 16.67 5.76 -17.56
CA ASN A 49 16.10 6.96 -16.97
C ASN A 49 16.78 7.38 -15.64
N VAL A 50 17.94 6.78 -15.32
CA VAL A 50 18.77 7.01 -14.11
C VAL A 50 18.09 6.59 -12.80
N LEU A 51 16.91 7.14 -12.51
CA LEU A 51 16.08 6.83 -11.36
C LEU A 51 14.93 5.89 -11.76
N GLY A 52 14.56 4.98 -10.88
CA GLY A 52 13.44 4.07 -11.07
C GLY A 52 12.51 4.05 -9.86
N GLY A 53 11.38 3.37 -10.03
CA GLY A 53 10.48 3.04 -8.93
C GLY A 53 10.94 1.80 -8.19
N LEU A 54 11.21 1.92 -6.90
CA LEU A 54 11.33 0.83 -5.95
C LEU A 54 9.93 0.40 -5.50
N SER A 55 9.67 -0.90 -5.57
CA SER A 55 8.42 -1.54 -5.16
C SER A 55 8.72 -2.91 -4.53
N GLY A 56 7.67 -3.71 -4.29
CA GLY A 56 7.81 -5.02 -3.65
C GLY A 56 7.96 -4.92 -2.12
N PRO A 57 8.24 -6.04 -1.43
CA PRO A 57 8.22 -6.11 0.04
C PRO A 57 9.08 -5.05 0.74
N ALA A 58 10.17 -4.62 0.08
CA ALA A 58 11.06 -3.59 0.59
C ALA A 58 10.37 -2.26 0.92
N VAL A 59 9.26 -1.92 0.24
CA VAL A 59 8.53 -0.67 0.51
C VAL A 59 7.35 -0.82 1.47
N LYS A 60 7.03 -2.04 1.93
CA LYS A 60 5.87 -2.31 2.78
C LYS A 60 5.83 -1.44 4.04
N PRO A 61 6.91 -1.29 4.83
CA PRO A 61 6.87 -0.47 6.04
C PRO A 61 6.55 1.01 5.76
N VAL A 62 6.98 1.53 4.60
CA VAL A 62 6.65 2.90 4.17
C VAL A 62 5.17 3.01 3.81
N ALA A 63 4.64 2.01 3.09
CA ALA A 63 3.26 1.96 2.64
C ALA A 63 2.26 1.87 3.82
N VAL A 64 2.51 0.98 4.78
CA VAL A 64 1.68 0.81 5.98
C VAL A 64 1.64 2.10 6.81
N ARG A 65 2.80 2.74 7.05
CA ARG A 65 2.88 4.05 7.72
C ARG A 65 2.05 5.11 6.98
N VAL A 66 2.12 5.16 5.65
CA VAL A 66 1.37 6.14 4.85
C VAL A 66 -0.13 5.94 5.00
N VAL A 67 -0.61 4.70 4.86
CA VAL A 67 -2.03 4.36 5.04
C VAL A 67 -2.50 4.76 6.44
N TRP A 68 -1.72 4.41 7.47
CA TRP A 68 -2.00 4.79 8.85
C TRP A 68 -2.19 6.30 9.02
N GLN A 69 -1.23 7.10 8.55
CA GLN A 69 -1.26 8.55 8.70
C GLN A 69 -2.41 9.19 7.94
N VAL A 70 -2.70 8.72 6.73
CA VAL A 70 -3.75 9.29 5.90
C VAL A 70 -5.14 8.93 6.41
N TYR A 71 -5.35 7.68 6.86
CA TYR A 71 -6.63 7.26 7.42
C TYR A 71 -7.07 8.14 8.62
N GLN A 72 -6.11 8.59 9.43
CA GLN A 72 -6.38 9.51 10.54
C GLN A 72 -6.79 10.92 10.08
N ALA A 73 -6.29 11.36 8.93
CA ALA A 73 -6.45 12.72 8.46
C ALA A 73 -7.69 12.94 7.56
N VAL A 74 -8.10 11.93 6.80
CA VAL A 74 -9.22 12.05 5.85
C VAL A 74 -10.29 10.98 6.06
N LYS A 75 -11.52 11.25 5.61
CA LYS A 75 -12.66 10.32 5.72
C LYS A 75 -12.90 9.48 4.46
N LEU A 76 -12.07 9.64 3.44
CA LEU A 76 -12.20 8.90 2.18
C LEU A 76 -11.74 7.44 2.36
N PRO A 77 -12.37 6.47 1.66
CA PRO A 77 -11.88 5.10 1.62
C PRO A 77 -10.48 5.03 0.98
N ILE A 78 -9.64 4.13 1.49
CA ILE A 78 -8.24 4.01 1.08
C ILE A 78 -7.99 2.61 0.49
N ILE A 79 -7.46 2.57 -0.73
CA ILE A 79 -6.92 1.36 -1.34
C ILE A 79 -5.41 1.29 -1.03
N GLY A 80 -5.05 0.45 -0.06
CA GLY A 80 -3.68 0.25 0.42
C GLY A 80 -2.88 -0.69 -0.48
N MET A 81 -1.64 -0.33 -0.81
CA MET A 81 -0.74 -1.18 -1.58
C MET A 81 0.72 -0.79 -1.38
N GLY A 82 1.60 -1.74 -1.69
CA GLY A 82 3.05 -1.58 -1.60
C GLY A 82 3.65 -2.75 -0.83
N GLY A 83 4.18 -3.72 -1.56
CA GLY A 83 4.91 -4.84 -0.96
C GLY A 83 4.07 -5.94 -0.31
N ILE A 84 2.76 -5.98 -0.54
CA ILE A 84 1.90 -7.10 -0.14
C ILE A 84 2.31 -8.35 -0.92
N THR A 85 2.71 -9.39 -0.20
CA THR A 85 3.05 -10.71 -0.74
C THR A 85 2.28 -11.85 -0.07
N THR A 86 1.78 -11.64 1.16
CA THR A 86 1.01 -12.64 1.91
C THR A 86 -0.31 -12.06 2.43
N ALA A 87 -1.14 -12.92 3.02
CA ALA A 87 -2.37 -12.47 3.67
C ALA A 87 -2.09 -11.63 4.91
N GLU A 88 -1.08 -11.98 5.70
CA GLU A 88 -0.66 -11.21 6.87
C GLU A 88 -0.26 -9.78 6.49
N ASP A 89 0.45 -9.61 5.36
CA ASP A 89 0.74 -8.28 4.82
C ASP A 89 -0.56 -7.52 4.54
N ALA A 90 -1.54 -8.14 3.87
CA ALA A 90 -2.81 -7.49 3.57
C ALA A 90 -3.60 -7.13 4.83
N ILE A 91 -3.66 -8.03 5.83
CA ILE A 91 -4.29 -7.77 7.13
C ILE A 91 -3.63 -6.57 7.83
N GLU A 92 -2.30 -6.43 7.76
CA GLU A 92 -1.59 -5.24 8.28
C GLU A 92 -2.10 -3.94 7.66
N PHE A 93 -2.39 -3.92 6.35
CA PHE A 93 -2.97 -2.74 5.69
C PHE A 93 -4.40 -2.45 6.14
N PHE A 94 -5.25 -3.46 6.30
CA PHE A 94 -6.61 -3.27 6.82
C PHE A 94 -6.57 -2.71 8.24
N LEU A 95 -5.79 -3.32 9.14
CA LEU A 95 -5.59 -2.85 10.50
C LEU A 95 -5.07 -1.40 10.55
N ALA A 96 -4.22 -1.01 9.60
CA ALA A 96 -3.72 0.36 9.47
C ALA A 96 -4.74 1.36 8.90
N GLY A 97 -5.86 0.92 8.32
CA GLY A 97 -6.92 1.81 7.83
C GLY A 97 -7.27 1.67 6.34
N ALA A 98 -6.70 0.69 5.62
CA ALA A 98 -7.13 0.43 4.25
C ALA A 98 -8.55 -0.17 4.23
N THR A 99 -9.38 0.27 3.28
CA THR A 99 -10.70 -0.29 2.97
C THR A 99 -10.60 -1.43 1.96
N ALA A 100 -9.57 -1.40 1.12
CA ALA A 100 -9.23 -2.45 0.17
C ALA A 100 -7.72 -2.51 -0.02
N VAL A 101 -7.20 -3.60 -0.57
CA VAL A 101 -5.78 -3.76 -0.85
C VAL A 101 -5.52 -4.09 -2.32
N ALA A 102 -4.32 -3.75 -2.83
CA ALA A 102 -3.88 -4.16 -4.16
C ALA A 102 -2.51 -4.85 -4.14
N VAL A 103 -2.40 -5.94 -4.92
CA VAL A 103 -1.19 -6.76 -5.06
C VAL A 103 -0.53 -6.47 -6.41
N GLY A 104 0.71 -5.97 -6.38
CA GLY A 104 1.48 -5.57 -7.57
C GLY A 104 2.64 -6.51 -7.86
N THR A 105 3.83 -6.13 -7.40
CA THR A 105 5.11 -6.83 -7.67
C THR A 105 5.10 -8.33 -7.41
N ALA A 106 4.34 -8.81 -6.40
CA ALA A 106 4.22 -10.22 -6.10
C ALA A 106 3.73 -11.05 -7.30
N ASN A 107 2.85 -10.50 -8.14
CA ASN A 107 2.31 -11.20 -9.32
C ASN A 107 3.38 -11.47 -10.39
N PHE A 108 4.48 -10.71 -10.43
CA PHE A 108 5.60 -10.98 -11.35
C PHE A 108 6.44 -12.18 -10.93
N ILE A 109 6.36 -12.59 -9.65
CA ILE A 109 7.08 -13.74 -9.10
C ILE A 109 6.15 -14.95 -9.06
N ASN A 110 4.90 -14.77 -8.61
CA ASN A 110 3.86 -15.78 -8.56
C ASN A 110 2.57 -15.20 -9.16
N PRO A 111 2.14 -15.62 -10.38
CA PRO A 111 0.91 -15.14 -11.01
C PRO A 111 -0.38 -15.42 -10.20
N ARG A 112 -0.34 -16.34 -9.23
CA ARG A 112 -1.45 -16.63 -8.32
C ARG A 112 -1.42 -15.82 -7.03
N ALA A 113 -0.39 -14.99 -6.80
CA ALA A 113 -0.19 -14.29 -5.54
C ALA A 113 -1.45 -13.55 -5.04
N THR A 114 -2.17 -12.90 -5.95
CA THR A 114 -3.42 -12.21 -5.59
C THR A 114 -4.50 -13.16 -5.05
N MET A 115 -4.67 -14.34 -5.66
CA MET A 115 -5.62 -15.35 -5.21
C MET A 115 -5.17 -16.04 -3.92
N ASP A 116 -3.87 -16.24 -3.75
CA ASP A 116 -3.29 -16.84 -2.55
C ASP A 116 -3.46 -15.89 -1.34
N VAL A 117 -3.26 -14.58 -1.55
CA VAL A 117 -3.54 -13.53 -0.56
C VAL A 117 -5.03 -13.50 -0.19
N LEU A 118 -5.93 -13.52 -1.18
CA LEU A 118 -7.37 -13.55 -0.94
C LEU A 118 -7.77 -14.75 -0.07
N LYS A 119 -7.33 -15.96 -0.45
CA LYS A 119 -7.63 -17.18 0.30
C LYS A 119 -7.09 -17.12 1.73
N GLY A 120 -5.89 -16.57 1.92
CA GLY A 120 -5.32 -16.42 3.26
C GLY A 120 -6.08 -15.39 4.10
N ILE A 121 -6.61 -14.32 3.51
CA ILE A 121 -7.51 -13.38 4.21
C ILE A 121 -8.80 -14.10 4.63
N GLU A 122 -9.45 -14.84 3.73
CA GLU A 122 -10.67 -15.61 4.04
C GLU A 122 -10.44 -16.58 5.21
N ASN A 123 -9.30 -17.30 5.20
CA ASN A 123 -8.92 -18.19 6.29
C ASN A 123 -8.72 -17.43 7.60
N TYR A 124 -7.99 -16.30 7.57
CA TYR A 124 -7.77 -15.47 8.77
C TYR A 124 -9.09 -14.99 9.38
N LEU A 125 -10.03 -14.53 8.56
CA LEU A 125 -11.35 -14.09 9.03
C LEU A 125 -12.11 -15.25 9.70
N HIS A 126 -12.14 -16.42 9.05
CA HIS A 126 -12.80 -17.61 9.58
C HIS A 126 -12.18 -18.08 10.91
N GLU A 127 -10.85 -18.17 10.99
CA GLU A 127 -10.11 -18.60 12.18
C GLU A 127 -10.30 -17.66 13.37
N ASN A 128 -10.52 -16.37 13.12
CA ASN A 128 -10.70 -15.36 14.16
C ASN A 128 -12.18 -15.00 14.40
N GLY A 129 -13.13 -15.68 13.74
CA GLY A 129 -14.56 -15.43 13.90
C GLY A 129 -15.01 -14.02 13.46
N ILE A 130 -14.32 -13.44 12.49
CA ILE A 130 -14.63 -12.11 11.93
C ILE A 130 -15.54 -12.29 10.73
N ASN A 131 -16.66 -11.58 10.67
CA ASN A 131 -17.65 -11.75 9.60
C ASN A 131 -17.30 -10.91 8.37
N GLU A 132 -16.81 -9.69 8.59
CA GLU A 132 -16.49 -8.75 7.52
C GLU A 132 -15.10 -8.14 7.68
N ILE A 133 -14.39 -7.97 6.55
CA ILE A 133 -13.08 -7.33 6.52
C ILE A 133 -13.11 -5.87 7.03
N SER A 134 -14.27 -5.22 6.94
CA SER A 134 -14.53 -3.87 7.43
C SER A 134 -14.29 -3.74 8.93
N GLU A 135 -14.49 -4.81 9.71
CA GLU A 135 -14.27 -4.86 11.16
C GLU A 135 -12.79 -4.63 11.53
N LEU A 136 -11.87 -4.96 10.64
CA LEU A 136 -10.43 -4.75 10.83
C LEU A 136 -9.99 -3.33 10.45
N THR A 137 -10.77 -2.60 9.66
CA THR A 137 -10.35 -1.32 9.07
C THR A 137 -10.02 -0.30 10.16
N GLY A 138 -8.75 0.05 10.29
CA GLY A 138 -8.25 1.04 11.25
C GLY A 138 -8.27 0.57 12.71
N LEU A 139 -8.48 -0.73 12.97
CA LEU A 139 -8.63 -1.26 14.33
C LEU A 139 -7.40 -1.03 15.22
N ALA A 140 -6.19 -1.04 14.63
CA ALA A 140 -4.95 -0.82 15.37
C ALA A 140 -4.78 0.61 15.89
N GLN A 141 -5.62 1.55 15.47
CA GLN A 141 -5.51 2.97 15.82
C GLN A 141 -6.39 3.39 17.01
N LYS A 142 -7.25 2.50 17.53
CA LYS A 142 -8.17 2.78 18.65
C LYS A 142 -7.49 2.73 20.03
N THR A 143 -6.22 3.13 20.12
CA THR A 143 -5.44 3.08 21.37
C THR A 143 -5.85 4.18 22.33
#